data_AF-A0A4Y2XAU5-F1
#
_entry.id   AF-A0A4Y2XAU5-F1
#
_cell.length_a   1.000
_cell.length_b   1.000
_cell.length_c   1.000
_cell.angle_alpha   90.00
_cell.angle_beta   90.00
_cell.angle_gamma   90.00
#
_symmetry.space_group_name_H-M   'P 1'
#
loop_
_entity.id
_entity.type
_entity.pdbx_description
1 polymer ?
#
loop_
_entity_poly.entity_id
_entity_poly.type
_entity_poly.pdbx_seq_one_letter_code
_entity_poly.pdbx_strand_id
1 'polypeptide(L)'
;MATPAYQIPAPEVFSFQSEDWSKWIATFERFRTASGLINKPEAEQVNSLLYLMGSQSEEIFRTFNLQQTEVDSYEVVKVKFERYFIPTHNVIYDRYKFNMRTQEEDEAVEDFITALHNLAQNCKFPPSFGDEAIRDRIVCGIAINEYRKNCS
;
A
#
# COMPACT_ATOMS: atom_id res chain seq x y z
N MET A 1 -0.11 28.10 39.91
CA MET A 1 -1.40 27.56 39.44
C MET A 1 -1.11 26.26 38.71
N ALA A 2 -1.62 25.13 39.20
CA ALA A 2 -1.43 23.84 38.53
C ALA A 2 -2.42 23.75 37.37
N THR A 3 -1.90 23.69 36.14
CA THR A 3 -2.70 23.43 34.94
C THR A 3 -3.35 22.05 35.10
N PRO A 4 -4.66 21.88 34.89
CA PRO A 4 -5.26 20.56 34.93
C PRO A 4 -4.64 19.72 33.80
N ALA A 5 -3.95 18.65 34.17
CA ALA A 5 -3.41 17.70 33.22
C ALA A 5 -4.59 16.93 32.60
N TYR A 6 -5.00 17.32 31.41
CA TYR A 6 -5.92 16.51 30.62
C TYR A 6 -5.25 15.17 30.32
N GLN A 7 -5.76 14.10 30.92
CA GLN A 7 -5.35 12.74 30.57
C GLN A 7 -5.99 12.38 29.23
N ILE A 8 -5.16 12.31 28.19
CA ILE A 8 -5.60 11.85 26.87
C ILE A 8 -5.64 10.33 26.92
N PRO A 9 -6.78 9.70 26.62
CA PRO A 9 -6.86 8.24 26.57
C PRO A 9 -5.92 7.71 25.49
N ALA A 10 -5.28 6.58 25.77
CA ALA A 10 -4.50 5.86 24.77
C ALA A 10 -5.40 5.47 23.57
N PRO A 11 -4.84 5.38 22.35
CA PRO A 11 -5.56 4.81 21.21
C PRO A 11 -6.06 3.40 21.53
N GLU A 12 -7.17 3.00 20.89
CA GLU A 12 -7.56 1.60 20.87
C GLU A 12 -6.45 0.76 20.23
N VAL A 13 -6.28 -0.48 20.70
CA VAL A 13 -5.29 -1.41 20.16
C VAL A 13 -5.55 -1.64 18.66
N PHE A 14 -4.50 -1.69 17.86
CA PHE A 14 -4.65 -1.87 16.42
C PHE A 14 -5.19 -3.27 16.07
N SER A 15 -6.07 -3.36 15.09
CA SER A 15 -6.69 -4.61 14.63
C SER A 15 -5.75 -5.47 13.77
N PHE A 16 -4.63 -4.89 13.31
CA PHE A 16 -3.71 -5.49 12.33
C PHE A 16 -4.37 -5.79 10.97
N GLN A 17 -5.52 -5.16 10.68
CA GLN A 17 -6.13 -5.16 9.35
C GLN A 17 -5.63 -3.97 8.52
N SER A 18 -5.27 -4.23 7.27
CA SER A 18 -4.74 -3.22 6.34
C SER A 18 -5.66 -2.01 6.18
N GLU A 19 -6.97 -2.24 6.06
CA GLU A 19 -8.00 -1.21 5.92
C GLU A 19 -8.10 -0.25 7.11
N ASP A 20 -7.71 -0.70 8.31
CA ASP A 20 -7.80 0.10 9.53
C ASP A 20 -6.57 0.98 9.75
N TRP A 21 -5.46 0.72 9.05
CA TRP A 21 -4.18 1.39 9.27
C TRP A 21 -4.29 2.90 9.23
N SER A 22 -4.88 3.46 8.15
CA SER A 22 -4.98 4.92 7.97
C SER A 22 -5.74 5.60 9.11
N LYS A 23 -6.80 4.96 9.61
CA LYS A 23 -7.58 5.47 10.74
C LYS A 23 -6.78 5.38 12.05
N TRP A 24 -6.13 4.24 12.27
CA TRP A 24 -5.39 4.00 13.50
C TRP A 24 -4.16 4.92 13.62
N ILE A 25 -3.33 5.01 12.57
CA ILE A 25 -2.13 5.86 12.59
C ILE A 25 -2.49 7.35 12.75
N ALA A 26 -3.58 7.80 12.13
CA ALA A 26 -4.07 9.17 12.32
C ALA A 26 -4.49 9.44 13.78
N THR A 27 -5.07 8.45 14.46
CA THR A 27 -5.43 8.52 15.89
C THR A 27 -4.17 8.56 16.75
N PHE A 28 -3.20 7.69 16.46
CA PHE A 28 -1.91 7.68 17.15
C PHE A 28 -1.16 8.99 17.01
N GLU A 29 -1.11 9.62 15.82
CA GLU A 29 -0.43 10.91 15.62
C GLU A 29 -1.07 12.05 16.42
N ARG A 30 -2.41 12.04 16.55
CA ARG A 30 -3.12 12.97 17.44
C ARG A 30 -2.74 12.75 18.89
N PHE A 31 -2.73 11.49 19.34
CA PHE A 31 -2.25 11.13 20.68
C PHE A 31 -0.81 11.57 20.91
N ARG A 32 0.09 11.31 19.94
CA ARG A 32 1.52 11.64 20.00
C ARG A 32 1.74 13.14 20.17
N THR A 33 0.97 13.96 19.46
CA THR A 33 1.04 15.41 19.58
C THR A 33 0.44 15.89 20.91
N ALA A 34 -0.77 15.45 21.23
CA ALA A 34 -1.52 15.98 22.36
C ALA A 34 -0.95 15.54 23.72
N SER A 35 -0.39 14.34 23.82
CA SER A 35 0.28 13.84 25.04
C SER A 35 1.68 14.43 25.27
N GLY A 36 2.22 15.15 24.28
CA GLY A 36 3.60 15.62 24.29
C GLY A 36 4.64 14.53 24.00
N LEU A 37 4.22 13.31 23.63
CA LEU A 37 5.11 12.23 23.19
C LEU A 37 6.00 12.66 22.02
N ILE A 38 5.51 13.53 21.13
CA ILE A 38 6.29 14.12 20.02
C ILE A 38 7.59 14.80 20.48
N ASN A 39 7.66 15.28 21.72
CA ASN A 39 8.83 15.98 22.28
C ASN A 39 9.79 15.05 23.04
N LYS A 40 9.47 13.75 23.13
CA LYS A 40 10.32 12.74 23.77
C LYS A 40 11.43 12.27 22.83
N PRO A 41 12.50 11.63 23.33
CA PRO A 41 13.48 10.96 22.47
C PRO A 41 12.79 10.03 21.46
N GLU A 42 13.25 9.98 20.21
CA GLU A 42 12.57 9.22 19.16
C GLU A 42 12.41 7.73 19.51
N ALA A 43 13.40 7.13 20.19
CA ALA A 43 13.32 5.78 20.73
C ALA A 43 12.10 5.57 21.67
N GLU A 44 11.77 6.54 22.52
CA GLU A 44 10.57 6.47 23.37
C GLU A 44 9.28 6.56 22.54
N GLN A 45 9.31 7.30 21.44
CA GLN A 45 8.17 7.41 20.51
C GLN A 45 7.95 6.10 19.76
N VAL A 46 9.02 5.47 19.28
CA VAL A 46 8.98 4.14 18.64
C VAL A 46 8.47 3.09 19.62
N ASN A 47 9.00 3.05 20.84
CA ASN A 47 8.55 2.12 21.86
C ASN A 47 7.07 2.31 22.20
N SER A 48 6.61 3.57 22.28
CA SER A 48 5.20 3.89 22.51
C SER A 48 4.31 3.47 21.33
N LEU A 49 4.78 3.64 20.10
CA LEU A 49 4.09 3.19 18.89
C LEU A 49 3.88 1.67 18.92
N LEU A 50 4.95 0.90 19.13
CA LEU A 50 4.90 -0.57 19.18
C LEU A 50 4.00 -1.05 20.33
N TYR A 51 4.20 -0.50 21.54
CA TYR A 51 3.42 -0.88 22.71
C TYR A 51 1.91 -0.64 22.53
N LEU A 52 1.52 0.52 22.00
CA LEU A 52 0.11 0.88 21.79
C LEU A 52 -0.52 0.18 20.59
N MET A 53 0.27 -0.19 19.57
CA MET A 53 -0.20 -0.97 18.44
C MET A 53 -0.56 -2.40 18.87
N GLY A 54 0.18 -2.97 19.82
CA GLY A 54 -0.11 -4.25 20.44
C GLY A 54 0.84 -5.37 20.00
N SER A 55 0.69 -6.55 20.61
CA SER A 55 1.70 -7.64 20.55
C SER A 55 2.23 -8.04 19.17
N GLN A 56 1.40 -8.00 18.11
CA GLN A 56 1.84 -8.37 16.75
C GLN A 56 2.80 -7.34 16.12
N SER A 57 2.90 -6.11 16.67
CA SER A 57 3.78 -5.08 16.13
C SER A 57 5.24 -5.49 16.19
N GLU A 58 5.65 -6.23 17.21
CA GLU A 58 7.04 -6.68 17.40
C GLU A 58 7.48 -7.70 16.35
N GLU A 59 6.59 -8.62 15.99
CA GLU A 59 6.87 -9.62 14.94
C GLU A 59 7.04 -8.94 13.59
N ILE A 60 6.18 -7.97 13.28
CA ILE A 60 6.23 -7.19 12.05
C ILE A 60 7.49 -6.30 12.04
N PHE A 61 7.77 -5.59 13.14
CA PHE A 61 8.92 -4.71 13.27
C PHE A 61 10.24 -5.43 12.99
N ARG A 62 10.40 -6.66 13.50
CA ARG A 62 11.59 -7.51 13.25
C ARG A 62 11.78 -7.86 11.78
N THR A 63 10.71 -7.87 10.97
CA THR A 63 10.80 -8.17 9.53
C THR A 63 11.39 -7.01 8.70
N PHE A 64 11.44 -5.79 9.26
CA PHE A 64 11.83 -4.59 8.51
C PHE A 64 13.33 -4.48 8.22
N ASN A 65 14.17 -5.33 8.84
CA ASN A 65 15.63 -5.38 8.69
C ASN A 65 16.27 -3.98 8.77
N LEU A 66 15.86 -3.20 9.77
CA LEU A 66 16.34 -1.83 9.99
C LEU A 66 17.79 -1.83 10.49
N GLN A 67 18.57 -0.85 10.04
CA GLN A 67 19.89 -0.58 10.61
C GLN A 67 19.77 -0.03 12.02
N GLN A 68 20.82 -0.16 12.83
CA GLN A 68 20.84 0.35 14.22
C GLN A 68 20.61 1.87 14.30
N THR A 69 20.92 2.62 13.25
CA THR A 69 20.64 4.06 13.17
C THR A 69 19.19 4.39 12.82
N GLU A 70 18.42 3.40 12.34
CA GLU A 70 17.05 3.57 11.86
C GLU A 70 16.00 3.08 12.87
N VAL A 71 16.36 2.14 13.76
CA VAL A 71 15.42 1.52 14.72
C VAL A 71 14.77 2.54 15.66
N ASP A 72 15.48 3.62 16.00
CA ASP A 72 14.96 4.65 16.89
C ASP A 72 14.27 5.79 16.14
N SER A 73 14.37 5.84 14.81
CA SER A 73 13.78 6.92 14.03
C SER A 73 12.28 6.69 13.84
N TYR A 74 11.48 7.50 14.54
CA TYR A 74 10.02 7.40 14.50
C TYR A 74 9.48 7.43 13.06
N GLU A 75 9.97 8.36 12.23
CA GLU A 75 9.47 8.51 10.87
C GLU A 75 9.83 7.31 9.98
N VAL A 76 11.04 6.77 10.11
CA VAL A 76 11.47 5.58 9.36
C VAL A 76 10.61 4.37 9.74
N VAL A 77 10.41 4.15 11.04
CA VAL A 77 9.61 3.04 11.56
C VAL A 77 8.15 3.16 11.11
N LYS A 78 7.55 4.35 11.23
CA LYS A 78 6.18 4.61 10.76
C LYS A 78 6.03 4.33 9.27
N VAL A 79 6.96 4.79 8.42
CA VAL A 79 6.92 4.55 6.97
C VAL A 79 7.01 3.05 6.65
N LYS A 80 7.78 2.27 7.41
CA LYS A 80 7.86 0.82 7.23
C LYS A 80 6.53 0.14 7.56
N PHE A 81 5.89 0.51 8.66
CA PHE A 81 4.55 0.02 8.99
C PHE A 81 3.51 0.46 7.95
N GLU A 82 3.58 1.70 7.48
CA GLU A 82 2.66 2.19 6.44
C GLU A 82 2.80 1.36 5.16
N ARG A 83 4.03 1.05 4.71
CA ARG A 83 4.25 0.16 3.57
C ARG A 83 3.84 -1.29 3.81
N TYR A 84 3.90 -1.74 5.05
CA TYR A 84 3.50 -3.09 5.44
C TYR A 84 1.97 -3.25 5.36
N PHE A 85 1.22 -2.32 5.97
CA PHE A 85 -0.23 -2.41 6.05
C PHE A 85 -0.95 -1.82 4.83
N ILE A 86 -0.40 -0.79 4.21
CA ILE A 86 -0.81 -0.31 2.89
C ILE A 86 0.25 -0.83 1.93
N PRO A 87 0.17 -2.10 1.48
CA PRO A 87 1.07 -2.57 0.45
C PRO A 87 0.95 -1.59 -0.70
N THR A 88 2.07 -0.97 -1.05
CA THR A 88 2.19 -0.17 -2.26
C THR A 88 1.60 -1.01 -3.38
N HIS A 89 0.47 -0.55 -3.92
CA HIS A 89 -0.26 -1.13 -5.03
C HIS A 89 0.64 -2.05 -5.87
N ASN A 90 0.35 -3.36 -5.88
CA ASN A 90 1.24 -4.36 -6.45
C ASN A 90 1.21 -4.29 -7.97
N VAL A 91 1.98 -3.35 -8.50
CA VAL A 91 2.13 -3.10 -9.93
C VAL A 91 2.47 -4.37 -10.71
N ILE A 92 3.22 -5.31 -10.12
CA ILE A 92 3.55 -6.58 -10.78
C ILE A 92 2.29 -7.42 -10.99
N TYR A 93 1.42 -7.49 -9.98
CA TYR A 93 0.15 -8.21 -10.06
C TYR A 93 -0.84 -7.53 -11.01
N ASP A 94 -0.90 -6.20 -11.02
CA ASP A 94 -1.75 -5.47 -11.97
C ASP A 94 -1.26 -5.64 -13.42
N ARG A 95 0.05 -5.60 -13.64
CA ARG A 95 0.65 -5.93 -14.95
C ARG A 95 0.40 -7.37 -15.35
N TYR A 96 0.43 -8.31 -14.40
CA TYR A 96 0.06 -9.69 -14.66
C TYR A 96 -1.39 -9.79 -15.13
N LYS A 97 -2.35 -9.19 -14.41
CA LYS A 97 -3.76 -9.15 -14.82
C LYS A 97 -3.96 -8.54 -16.20
N PHE A 98 -3.32 -7.40 -16.46
CA PHE A 98 -3.33 -6.74 -17.76
C PHE A 98 -2.81 -7.67 -18.86
N ASN A 99 -1.67 -8.34 -18.64
CA ASN A 99 -1.05 -9.22 -19.63
C ASN A 99 -1.81 -10.54 -19.85
N MET A 100 -2.55 -11.01 -18.85
CA MET A 100 -3.39 -12.21 -18.94
C MET A 100 -4.75 -11.94 -19.59
N ARG A 101 -5.12 -10.66 -19.79
CA ARG A 101 -6.43 -10.30 -20.31
C ARG A 101 -6.55 -10.63 -21.79
N THR A 102 -7.53 -11.47 -22.12
CA THR A 102 -7.94 -11.86 -23.49
C THR A 102 -9.43 -11.64 -23.65
N GLN A 103 -9.89 -11.27 -24.84
CA GLN A 103 -11.31 -11.11 -25.14
C GLN A 103 -12.07 -12.42 -24.85
N GLU A 104 -13.18 -12.32 -24.11
CA GLU A 104 -14.06 -13.46 -23.83
C GLU A 104 -14.90 -13.82 -25.06
N GLU A 105 -15.42 -15.05 -25.14
CA GLU A 105 -16.10 -15.61 -26.33
C GLU A 105 -17.30 -14.75 -26.81
N ASP A 106 -18.00 -14.11 -25.89
CA ASP A 106 -19.18 -13.27 -26.15
C ASP A 106 -18.95 -11.78 -25.82
N GLU A 107 -17.70 -11.37 -25.59
CA GLU A 107 -17.38 -9.98 -25.25
C GLU A 107 -17.26 -9.11 -26.51
N ALA A 108 -17.94 -7.96 -26.51
CA ALA A 108 -17.74 -6.95 -27.55
C ALA A 108 -16.31 -6.40 -27.53
N VAL A 109 -15.73 -6.15 -28.71
CA VAL A 109 -14.34 -5.68 -28.82
C VAL A 109 -14.12 -4.37 -28.07
N GLU A 110 -15.11 -3.48 -28.08
CA GLU A 110 -15.10 -2.20 -27.38
C GLU A 110 -15.04 -2.38 -25.85
N ASP A 111 -15.72 -3.38 -25.31
CA ASP A 111 -15.72 -3.70 -23.87
C ASP A 111 -14.36 -4.27 -23.45
N PHE A 112 -13.78 -5.15 -24.27
CA PHE A 112 -12.42 -5.65 -24.08
C PHE A 112 -11.39 -4.53 -24.06
N ILE A 113 -11.45 -3.61 -25.04
CA ILE A 113 -10.56 -2.44 -25.10
C ILE A 113 -10.74 -1.56 -23.87
N THR A 114 -11.98 -1.32 -23.44
CA THR A 114 -12.27 -0.53 -22.24
C THR A 114 -11.69 -1.20 -20.98
N ALA A 115 -11.83 -2.51 -20.85
CA ALA A 115 -11.26 -3.26 -19.74
C ALA A 115 -9.72 -3.16 -19.69
N LEU A 116 -9.05 -3.20 -20.85
CA LEU A 116 -7.60 -3.01 -20.94
C LEU A 116 -7.17 -1.62 -20.47
N HIS A 117 -7.88 -0.56 -20.88
CA HIS A 117 -7.60 0.80 -20.41
C HIS A 117 -7.76 0.92 -18.89
N ASN A 118 -8.81 0.32 -18.32
CA ASN A 118 -9.04 0.31 -16.88
C ASN A 118 -7.92 -0.43 -16.11
N LEU A 119 -7.47 -1.58 -16.61
CA LEU A 119 -6.36 -2.33 -16.01
C LEU A 119 -5.02 -1.56 -16.12
N ALA A 120 -4.78 -0.86 -17.22
CA ALA A 120 -3.55 -0.12 -17.45
C ALA A 120 -3.34 1.05 -16.47
N GLN A 121 -4.41 1.66 -15.95
CA GLN A 121 -4.34 2.75 -14.96
C GLN A 121 -3.53 2.37 -13.70
N ASN A 122 -3.59 1.09 -13.34
CA ASN A 122 -2.96 0.51 -12.17
C ASN A 122 -1.54 -0.03 -12.46
N CYS A 123 -1.21 -0.27 -13.73
CA CYS A 123 0.06 -0.88 -14.13
C CYS A 123 1.29 0.05 -14.01
N LYS A 124 1.09 1.34 -13.69
CA LYS A 124 2.13 2.38 -13.64
C LYS A 124 3.12 2.27 -14.82
N PHE A 125 2.59 2.11 -16.04
CA PHE A 125 3.43 2.15 -17.23
C PHE A 125 4.07 3.53 -17.36
N PRO A 126 5.32 3.62 -17.85
CA PRO A 126 5.88 4.91 -18.23
C PRO A 126 4.92 5.65 -19.17
N PRO A 127 4.78 6.98 -19.07
CA PRO A 127 3.90 7.75 -19.96
C PRO A 127 4.19 7.52 -21.45
N SER A 128 5.44 7.22 -21.81
CA SER A 128 5.87 6.90 -23.17
C SER A 128 5.50 5.49 -23.64
N PHE A 129 4.96 4.62 -22.78
CA PHE A 129 4.74 3.20 -23.07
C PHE A 129 3.30 2.73 -22.80
N GLY A 130 2.48 3.50 -22.08
CA GLY A 130 1.11 3.08 -21.72
C GLY A 130 0.25 2.72 -22.94
N ASP A 131 0.24 3.60 -23.96
CA ASP A 131 -0.54 3.39 -25.19
C ASP A 131 -0.01 2.21 -26.01
N GLU A 132 1.31 2.02 -26.03
CA GLU A 132 1.95 0.88 -26.71
C GLU A 132 1.58 -0.43 -26.03
N ALA A 133 1.64 -0.49 -24.70
CA ALA A 133 1.25 -1.67 -23.94
C ALA A 133 -0.21 -2.08 -24.21
N ILE A 134 -1.13 -1.12 -24.24
CA ILE A 134 -2.56 -1.35 -24.55
C ILE A 134 -2.72 -1.88 -25.97
N ARG A 135 -2.10 -1.23 -26.96
CA ARG A 135 -2.16 -1.67 -28.36
C ARG A 135 -1.62 -3.09 -28.54
N ASP A 136 -0.47 -3.39 -27.94
CA ASP A 136 0.18 -4.70 -28.05
C ASP A 136 -0.70 -5.78 -27.39
N ARG A 137 -1.34 -5.46 -26.26
CA ARG A 137 -2.25 -6.37 -25.59
C ARG A 137 -3.56 -6.58 -26.34
N ILE A 138 -4.09 -5.56 -27.03
CA ILE A 138 -5.24 -5.69 -27.93
C ILE A 138 -4.92 -6.71 -29.02
N VAL A 139 -3.79 -6.54 -29.73
CA VAL A 139 -3.38 -7.43 -30.82
C VAL A 139 -3.21 -8.88 -30.33
N CYS A 140 -2.54 -9.06 -29.18
CA CYS A 140 -2.29 -10.40 -28.65
C CYS A 140 -3.53 -11.05 -28.00
N GLY A 141 -4.50 -10.25 -27.54
CA GLY A 141 -5.60 -10.70 -26.69
C GLY A 141 -6.96 -10.76 -27.39
N ILE A 142 -7.10 -10.22 -28.59
CA ILE A 142 -8.34 -10.24 -29.35
C ILE A 142 -8.68 -11.67 -29.82
N ALA A 143 -9.95 -12.05 -29.73
CA ALA A 143 -10.43 -13.35 -30.16
C ALA A 143 -10.68 -13.34 -31.68
N ILE A 144 -9.61 -13.40 -32.48
CA ILE A 144 -9.76 -13.55 -33.94
C ILE A 144 -9.37 -14.98 -34.35
N ASN A 145 -10.31 -15.66 -35.00
CA ASN A 145 -10.12 -17.01 -35.55
C ASN A 145 -9.06 -17.08 -36.68
N GLU A 146 -8.60 -15.96 -37.25
CA GLU A 146 -7.63 -15.93 -38.37
C GLU A 146 -6.23 -15.36 -38.07
N TYR A 147 -6.00 -14.63 -36.98
CA TYR A 147 -4.71 -13.93 -36.72
C TYR A 147 -3.83 -14.53 -35.61
N ARG A 148 -4.25 -15.65 -35.00
CA ARG A 148 -3.49 -16.34 -33.93
C ARG A 148 -2.13 -16.93 -34.33
N LYS A 149 -1.70 -16.81 -35.59
CA LYS A 149 -0.54 -17.55 -36.12
C LYS A 149 0.84 -17.05 -35.72
N ASN A 150 1.00 -15.85 -35.14
CA ASN A 150 2.34 -15.24 -34.99
C ASN A 150 2.72 -14.74 -33.59
N CYS A 151 1.99 -15.11 -32.53
CA CYS A 151 2.39 -14.81 -31.15
C CYS A 151 2.70 -16.11 -30.41
N SER A 152 3.86 -16.69 -30.70
CA SER A 152 4.49 -17.80 -29.98
C SER A 152 5.89 -17.40 -29.53
#